data_AF-A0A6N8UTQ6-F1
#
_entry.id   AF-A0A6N8UTQ6-F1
#
_cell.length_a   1.000
_cell.length_b   1.000
_cell.length_c   1.000
_cell.angle_alpha   90.00
_cell.angle_beta   90.00
_cell.angle_gamma   90.00
#
_symmetry.space_group_name_H-M   'P 1'
#
loop_
_entity.id
_entity.type
_entity.pdbx_description
1 polymer ?
#
loop_
_entity_poly.entity_id
_entity_poly.type
_entity_poly.pdbx_seq_one_letter_code
_entity_poly.pdbx_strand_id
1 'polypeptide(L)'
;MKHNLTLVILTREQIARAREANGSRTRVTHALVCGPYGQMFGTERQCLKYFTLWDPDHRIEVAPGKFQAPFADLFDRAVKTTAFAIGDYRTTPDLAARLMVASGAAAPAAPTLRGLLGRIFARK
;
A
#
# COMPACT_ATOMS: atom_id res chain seq x y z
N MET A 1 3.37 -2.23 -19.13
CA MET A 1 2.31 -3.20 -18.77
C MET A 1 1.79 -2.82 -17.40
N LYS A 2 0.48 -2.81 -17.22
CA LYS A 2 -0.15 -2.63 -15.92
C LYS A 2 -0.22 -3.97 -15.19
N HIS A 3 -0.38 -3.95 -13.87
CA HIS A 3 -0.35 -5.13 -13.02
C HIS A 3 -1.67 -5.29 -12.26
N ASN A 4 -1.95 -6.46 -11.70
CA ASN A 4 -3.11 -6.60 -10.81
C ASN A 4 -2.76 -6.06 -9.41
N LEU A 5 -3.64 -5.27 -8.82
CA LEU A 5 -3.64 -5.03 -7.37
C LEU A 5 -4.25 -6.26 -6.70
N THR A 6 -3.47 -7.02 -5.94
CA THR A 6 -3.91 -8.34 -5.46
C THR A 6 -3.97 -8.39 -3.94
N LEU A 7 -5.18 -8.52 -3.39
CA LEU A 7 -5.39 -8.85 -1.98
C LEU A 7 -5.35 -10.37 -1.81
N VAL A 8 -4.42 -10.84 -1.00
CA VAL A 8 -4.20 -12.26 -0.74
C VAL A 8 -4.66 -12.60 0.68
N ILE A 9 -5.58 -13.54 0.80
CA ILE A 9 -5.90 -14.21 2.07
C ILE A 9 -4.82 -15.27 2.28
N LEU A 10 -4.01 -15.13 3.32
CA LEU A 10 -2.85 -15.99 3.50
C LEU A 10 -3.22 -17.34 4.11
N THR A 11 -2.62 -18.40 3.57
CA THR A 11 -2.61 -19.74 4.18
C THR A 11 -1.80 -19.74 5.49
N ARG A 12 -1.92 -20.80 6.29
CA ARG A 12 -1.18 -20.93 7.56
C ARG A 12 0.33 -20.90 7.34
N GLU A 13 0.80 -21.55 6.28
CA GLU A 13 2.21 -21.61 5.89
C GLU A 13 2.73 -20.25 5.42
N GLN A 14 1.90 -19.50 4.70
CA GLN A 14 2.24 -18.13 4.29
C GLN A 14 2.26 -17.18 5.49
N ILE A 15 1.31 -17.32 6.42
CA ILE A 15 1.28 -16.52 7.67
C ILE A 15 2.54 -16.76 8.48
N ALA A 16 2.97 -18.02 8.64
CA ALA A 16 4.19 -18.34 9.38
C ALA A 16 5.42 -17.65 8.77
N ARG A 17 5.61 -17.77 7.45
CA ARG A 17 6.71 -17.12 6.71
C ARG A 17 6.65 -15.60 6.77
N ALA A 18 5.46 -15.02 6.65
CA ALA A 18 5.29 -13.58 6.77
C ALA A 18 5.65 -13.07 8.18
N ARG A 19 5.26 -13.79 9.23
CA ARG A 19 5.59 -13.40 10.62
C ARG A 19 7.07 -13.54 10.92
N GLU A 20 7.73 -14.54 10.35
CA GLU A 20 9.18 -14.70 10.43
C GLU A 20 9.91 -13.51 9.78
N ALA A 21 9.50 -13.12 8.57
CA ALA A 21 10.15 -12.03 7.82
C ALA A 21 9.85 -10.61 8.35
N ASN A 22 8.68 -10.38 8.95
CA ASN A 22 8.23 -9.03 9.39
C ASN A 22 8.23 -8.85 10.92
N GLY A 23 8.58 -9.90 11.67
CA GLY A 23 8.62 -9.89 13.13
C GLY A 23 7.38 -10.52 13.77
N SER A 24 7.61 -11.37 14.77
CA SER A 24 6.61 -12.27 15.37
C SER A 24 5.42 -11.58 16.06
N ARG A 25 5.58 -10.32 16.48
CA ARG A 25 4.54 -9.48 17.12
C ARG A 25 3.51 -8.94 16.11
N THR A 26 3.79 -8.98 14.82
CA THR A 26 2.86 -8.51 13.79
C THR A 26 1.71 -9.53 13.61
N ARG A 27 0.47 -9.04 13.69
CA ARG A 27 -0.71 -9.84 13.35
C ARG A 27 -0.86 -9.84 11.83
N VAL A 28 -0.43 -10.93 11.20
CA VAL A 28 -0.49 -11.11 9.75
C VAL A 28 -1.54 -12.16 9.41
N THR A 29 -2.51 -11.78 8.59
CA THR A 29 -3.51 -12.69 8.00
C THR A 29 -3.69 -12.48 6.51
N HIS A 30 -3.28 -11.32 5.99
CA HIS A 30 -3.42 -10.94 4.59
C HIS A 30 -2.13 -10.32 4.06
N ALA A 31 -1.99 -10.32 2.74
CA ALA A 31 -1.02 -9.53 2.02
C ALA A 31 -1.71 -8.69 0.95
N LEU A 32 -1.15 -7.52 0.65
CA LEU A 32 -1.51 -6.72 -0.51
C LEU A 32 -0.30 -6.66 -1.43
N VAL A 33 -0.42 -7.26 -2.61
CA VAL A 33 0.64 -7.34 -3.62
C VAL A 33 0.34 -6.35 -4.73
N CYS A 34 1.31 -5.48 -5.01
CA CYS A 34 1.20 -4.38 -5.95
C CYS A 34 2.10 -4.62 -7.17
N GLY A 35 2.16 -5.86 -7.68
CA GLY A 35 3.06 -6.23 -8.78
C GLY A 35 4.53 -5.94 -8.45
N PRO A 36 5.31 -5.33 -9.37
CA PRO A 36 6.74 -5.06 -9.18
C PRO A 36 7.01 -3.94 -8.18
N TYR A 37 5.99 -3.16 -7.80
CA TYR A 37 6.16 -2.02 -6.88
C TYR A 37 6.35 -2.47 -5.43
N GLY A 38 6.00 -3.72 -5.14
CA GLY A 38 6.20 -4.36 -3.85
C GLY A 38 4.89 -4.83 -3.23
N GLN A 39 4.93 -4.97 -1.91
CA GLN A 39 3.89 -5.65 -1.16
C GLN A 39 3.89 -5.26 0.32
N MET A 40 2.76 -5.44 0.97
CA MET A 40 2.65 -5.30 2.43
C MET A 40 1.92 -6.48 3.05
N PHE A 41 2.28 -6.80 4.29
CA PHE A 41 1.66 -7.84 5.09
C PHE A 41 0.99 -7.23 6.32
N GLY A 42 -0.17 -7.74 6.70
CA GLY A 42 -0.89 -7.22 7.86
C GLY A 42 -2.18 -7.96 8.14
N THR A 43 -3.02 -7.33 8.95
CA THR A 43 -4.39 -7.81 9.18
C THR A 43 -5.26 -7.57 7.95
N GLU A 44 -6.38 -8.29 7.87
CA GLU A 44 -7.41 -8.08 6.86
C GLU A 44 -7.79 -6.61 6.72
N ARG A 45 -8.14 -5.96 7.85
CA ARG A 45 -8.55 -4.55 7.88
C ARG A 45 -7.48 -3.62 7.31
N GLN A 46 -6.20 -3.87 7.63
CA GLN A 46 -5.10 -3.04 7.13
C GLN A 46 -4.93 -3.20 5.61
N CYS A 47 -4.91 -4.43 5.12
CA CYS A 47 -4.73 -4.69 3.69
C CYS A 47 -5.94 -4.23 2.88
N LEU A 48 -7.16 -4.48 3.39
CA LEU A 48 -8.41 -4.09 2.74
C LEU A 48 -8.54 -2.57 2.61
N LYS A 49 -8.10 -1.80 3.62
CA LYS A 49 -8.08 -0.33 3.55
C LYS A 49 -7.33 0.16 2.31
N TYR A 50 -6.12 -0.35 2.08
CA TYR A 50 -5.30 0.07 0.94
C TYR A 50 -5.77 -0.55 -0.37
N PHE A 51 -6.24 -1.80 -0.34
CA PHE A 51 -6.84 -2.45 -1.50
C PHE A 51 -7.99 -1.65 -2.07
N THR A 52 -8.95 -1.22 -1.24
CA THR A 52 -10.07 -0.39 -1.68
C THR A 52 -9.62 1.00 -2.13
N LEU A 53 -8.69 1.63 -1.42
CA LEU A 53 -8.20 2.98 -1.76
C LEU A 53 -7.43 3.02 -3.09
N TRP A 54 -6.73 1.93 -3.42
CA TRP A 54 -5.85 1.83 -4.59
C TRP A 54 -6.48 1.07 -5.76
N ASP A 55 -7.71 0.59 -5.58
CA ASP A 55 -8.49 -0.05 -6.63
C ASP A 55 -8.63 0.93 -7.82
N PRO A 56 -8.23 0.53 -9.05
CA PRO A 56 -8.33 1.39 -10.22
C PRO A 56 -9.75 1.86 -10.52
N ASP A 57 -10.78 1.16 -10.05
CA ASP A 57 -12.18 1.53 -10.23
C ASP A 57 -12.73 2.41 -9.08
N HIS A 58 -11.99 2.52 -7.97
CA HIS A 58 -12.41 3.32 -6.82
C HIS A 58 -11.89 4.75 -6.92
N ARG A 59 -12.80 5.70 -7.16
CA ARG A 59 -12.47 7.12 -7.26
C ARG A 59 -12.69 7.82 -5.93
N ILE A 60 -11.70 8.58 -5.49
CA ILE A 60 -11.77 9.45 -4.32
C ILE A 60 -11.72 10.92 -4.75
N GLU A 61 -12.35 11.78 -3.97
CA GLU A 61 -12.24 13.22 -4.18
C GLU A 61 -10.84 13.70 -3.76
N VAL A 62 -10.09 14.27 -4.70
CA VAL A 62 -8.73 14.79 -4.47
C VAL A 62 -8.69 16.32 -4.42
N ALA A 63 -9.72 16.96 -4.95
CA ALA A 63 -10.00 18.39 -4.86
C ALA A 63 -11.51 18.60 -5.11
N PRO A 64 -12.11 19.75 -4.72
CA PRO A 64 -13.54 19.99 -4.89
C PRO A 64 -14.02 19.67 -6.31
N GLY A 65 -14.89 18.66 -6.43
CA GLY A 65 -15.45 18.20 -7.70
C GLY A 65 -14.51 17.40 -8.60
N LYS A 66 -13.29 17.05 -8.14
CA LYS A 66 -12.32 16.24 -8.89
C LYS A 66 -12.13 14.87 -8.25
N PHE A 67 -12.54 13.84 -8.98
CA PHE A 67 -12.48 12.45 -8.54
C PHE A 67 -11.46 11.64 -9.34
N GLN A 68 -10.49 11.05 -8.64
CA GLN A 68 -9.42 10.28 -9.26
C GLN A 68 -9.19 8.97 -8.50
N ALA A 69 -8.84 7.92 -9.24
CA ALA A 69 -8.26 6.70 -8.69
C ALA A 69 -6.73 6.89 -8.64
N PRO A 70 -6.10 6.91 -7.44
CA PRO A 70 -4.72 7.36 -7.27
C PRO A 70 -3.68 6.64 -8.13
N PHE A 71 -3.92 5.36 -8.44
CA PHE A 71 -2.97 4.47 -9.11
C PHE A 71 -3.58 3.74 -10.31
N ALA A 72 -4.60 4.32 -10.96
CA ALA A 72 -5.26 3.72 -12.12
C ALA A 72 -4.30 3.45 -13.30
N ASP A 73 -3.18 4.16 -13.37
CA ASP A 73 -2.16 3.94 -14.40
C ASP A 73 -1.20 2.78 -14.08
N LEU A 74 -1.19 2.31 -12.83
CA LEU A 74 -0.35 1.20 -12.38
C LEU A 74 -1.07 -0.14 -12.42
N PHE A 75 -2.39 -0.12 -12.18
CA PHE A 75 -3.18 -1.33 -12.00
C PHE A 75 -4.26 -1.50 -13.06
N ASP A 76 -4.39 -2.72 -13.60
CA ASP A 76 -5.46 -3.08 -14.54
C ASP A 76 -6.79 -3.35 -13.83
N ARG A 77 -6.71 -4.00 -12.67
CA ARG A 77 -7.86 -4.44 -11.86
C ARG A 77 -7.44 -4.79 -10.44
N ALA A 78 -8.42 -4.79 -9.56
CA ALA A 78 -8.29 -5.29 -8.20
C ALA A 78 -8.76 -6.75 -8.12
N VAL A 79 -7.93 -7.64 -7.55
CA VAL A 79 -8.20 -9.08 -7.46
C VAL A 79 -8.08 -9.53 -6.01
N LYS A 80 -9.03 -10.35 -5.55
CA LYS A 80 -8.96 -11.05 -4.26
C LYS A 80 -8.71 -12.53 -4.52
N THR A 81 -7.76 -13.14 -3.79
CA THR A 81 -7.43 -14.56 -3.99
C THR A 81 -6.85 -15.20 -2.73
N THR A 82 -6.91 -16.52 -2.65
CA THR A 82 -6.15 -17.34 -1.69
C THR A 82 -4.98 -18.06 -2.37
N ALA A 83 -4.95 -18.09 -3.71
CA ALA A 83 -4.04 -18.86 -4.53
C ALA A 83 -3.01 -17.95 -5.21
N PHE A 84 -2.23 -17.21 -4.41
CA PHE A 84 -1.13 -16.38 -4.91
C PHE A 84 0.22 -16.90 -4.41
N ALA A 85 1.14 -17.15 -5.34
CA ALA A 85 2.50 -17.58 -5.02
C ALA A 85 3.35 -16.36 -4.61
N ILE A 86 3.62 -16.23 -3.32
CA ILE A 86 4.46 -15.17 -2.76
C ILE A 86 5.92 -15.63 -2.71
N GLY A 87 6.80 -14.94 -3.44
CA GLY A 87 8.24 -15.24 -3.52
C GLY A 87 9.08 -14.56 -2.43
N ASP A 88 8.75 -13.34 -2.04
CA ASP A 88 9.39 -12.61 -0.92
C ASP A 88 8.34 -12.33 0.15
N TYR A 89 8.66 -12.54 1.43
CA TYR A 89 7.74 -12.30 2.54
C TYR A 89 8.03 -10.99 3.29
N ARG A 90 8.97 -10.18 2.84
CA ARG A 90 9.28 -8.89 3.46
C ARG A 90 8.30 -7.82 2.99
N THR A 91 7.76 -7.05 3.93
CA THR A 91 7.02 -5.83 3.61
C THR A 91 7.95 -4.84 2.94
N THR A 92 7.49 -4.25 1.85
CA THR A 92 8.19 -3.19 1.15
C THR A 92 8.11 -1.89 1.95
N PRO A 93 9.25 -1.32 2.39
CA PRO A 93 9.26 -0.03 3.06
C PRO A 93 8.71 1.07 2.14
N ASP A 94 7.91 1.97 2.70
CA ASP A 94 7.33 3.13 2.01
C ASP A 94 6.59 2.78 0.71
N LEU A 95 5.89 1.65 0.68
CA LEU A 95 5.15 1.15 -0.49
C LEU A 95 4.26 2.23 -1.13
N ALA A 96 3.53 3.01 -0.34
CA ALA A 96 2.68 4.07 -0.86
C ALA A 96 3.47 5.17 -1.58
N ALA A 97 4.63 5.57 -1.05
CA ALA A 97 5.49 6.56 -1.71
C ALA A 97 6.09 6.01 -3.01
N ARG A 98 6.46 4.71 -3.03
CA ARG A 98 6.91 4.04 -4.26
C ARG A 98 5.84 4.05 -5.34
N LEU A 99 4.59 3.76 -4.96
CA LEU A 99 3.45 3.81 -5.88
C LEU A 99 3.20 5.23 -6.40
N MET A 100 3.31 6.25 -5.55
CA MET A 100 3.20 7.66 -5.99
C MET A 100 4.26 8.00 -7.04
N VAL A 101 5.53 7.66 -6.80
CA VAL A 101 6.60 7.89 -7.79
C VAL A 101 6.32 7.14 -9.09
N ALA A 102 5.90 5.88 -9.00
CA ALA A 102 5.59 5.06 -10.17
C ALA A 102 4.41 5.61 -10.98
N SER A 103 3.40 6.20 -10.32
CA SER A 103 2.25 6.83 -11.00
C SER A 103 2.56 8.23 -11.56
N GLY A 104 3.81 8.69 -11.47
CA GLY A 104 4.21 10.01 -11.94
C GLY A 104 3.87 11.15 -10.97
N ALA A 105 3.38 10.84 -9.76
CA ALA A 105 3.25 11.83 -8.71
C ALA A 105 4.61 12.11 -8.07
N ALA A 106 4.88 13.37 -7.72
CA ALA A 106 6.05 13.71 -6.93
C ALA A 106 5.97 12.95 -5.59
N ALA A 107 7.06 12.26 -5.20
CA ALA A 107 7.16 11.67 -3.87
C ALA A 107 6.82 12.74 -2.83
N PRO A 108 6.08 12.43 -1.75
CA PRO A 108 5.92 13.39 -0.67
C PRO A 108 7.32 13.79 -0.20
N ALA A 109 7.65 15.07 -0.34
CA ALA A 109 8.90 15.59 0.17
C ALA A 109 8.99 15.15 1.64
N ALA A 110 10.07 14.43 1.98
CA ALA A 110 10.34 14.06 3.36
C ALA A 110 10.09 15.29 4.24
N PRO A 111 9.49 15.16 5.45
CA PRO A 111 9.24 16.30 6.30
C PRO A 111 10.58 16.98 6.56
N THR A 112 10.84 18.06 5.84
CA THR A 112 12.01 18.88 6.09
C THR A 112 11.84 19.42 7.50
N LEU A 113 12.92 19.39 8.30
CA LEU A 113 12.97 19.88 9.69
C LEU A 113 12.33 21.28 9.87
N ARG A 114 12.22 22.05 8.78
CA ARG A 114 11.52 23.34 8.69
C ARG A 114 10.01 23.27 9.00
N GLY A 115 9.32 22.19 8.64
CA GLY A 115 7.89 22.02 8.89
C GLY A 115 7.55 21.67 10.34
N LEU A 116 8.50 21.10 11.08
CA LEU A 116 8.32 20.76 12.50
C LEU A 116 8.51 21.99 13.40
N LEU A 117 9.42 22.91 13.04
CA LEU A 117 9.66 24.14 13.78
C LEU A 117 8.59 25.22 13.53
N GLY A 118 7.96 25.24 12.35
CA GLY A 118 6.87 26.19 12.04
C GLY A 118 5.58 25.97 12.84
N ARG A 119 5.33 24.74 13.31
CA ARG A 119 4.16 24.42 14.16
C ARG A 119 4.39 24.65 15.66
N ILE A 120 5.64 24.82 16.10
CA ILE A 120 5.97 25.09 17.51
C ILE A 120 5.97 26.60 17.81
N PHE A 121 6.23 27.46 16.82
CA PHE A 121 6.25 28.91 17.01
C PHE A 121 4.98 29.66 16.57
N ALA A 122 3.95 28.97 16.08
CA ALA A 122 2.67 29.57 15.66
C ALA A 122 1.53 29.42 16.69
N ARG A 123 1.87 29.33 17.99
CA ARG A 123 0.93 29.63 19.07
C ARG A 123 1.41 30.89 19.78
N LYS A 124 0.87 32.03 19.37
CA LYS A 124 0.79 33.22 20.20
C LYS A 124 -0.65 33.70 20.17
#